data_AF-A0ABC8WEF3-F1
#
_entry.id   AF-A0ABC8WEF3-F1
#
_cell.length_a   1.000
_cell.length_b   1.000
_cell.length_c   1.000
_cell.angle_alpha   90.00
_cell.angle_beta   90.00
_cell.angle_gamma   90.00
#
_symmetry.space_group_name_H-M   'P 1'
#
loop_
_entity.id
_entity.type
_entity.pdbx_description
1 polymer ?
#
loop_
_entity_poly.entity_id
_entity_poly.type
_entity_poly.pdbx_seq_one_letter_code
_entity_poly.pdbx_strand_id
1 'polypeptide(L)' 'MGRTVTLPLWTTAAVLVAAAAAVVAGGAAAEAGPQRILLDTDMDTDDLLALLYLLKQNRSEFDLK' A
#
# COMPACT_ATOMS: atom_id res chain seq x y z
N MET A 1 40.07 -18.47 18.14
CA MET A 1 39.66 -19.43 17.08
C MET A 1 38.22 -19.15 16.70
N GLY A 2 37.99 -18.24 15.75
CA GLY A 2 36.65 -17.95 15.24
C GLY A 2 36.24 -19.01 14.23
N ARG A 3 35.23 -19.82 14.54
CA ARG A 3 34.68 -20.78 13.58
C ARG A 3 33.83 -19.98 12.60
N THR A 4 34.33 -19.76 11.39
CA THR A 4 33.52 -19.29 10.28
C THR A 4 32.58 -20.41 9.91
N VAL A 5 31.33 -20.32 10.38
CA VAL A 5 30.26 -21.24 9.99
C VAL A 5 29.90 -20.89 8.55
N THR A 6 30.45 -21.63 7.60
CA THR A 6 30.07 -21.52 6.18
C THR A 6 28.72 -22.20 6.01
N LEU A 7 27.65 -21.40 6.09
CA LEU A 7 26.31 -21.86 5.74
C LEU A 7 26.28 -22.14 4.23
N PRO A 8 25.64 -23.23 3.78
CA PRO A 8 25.52 -23.48 2.36
C PRO A 8 24.59 -22.45 1.71
N LEU A 9 24.86 -22.14 0.43
CA LEU A 9 24.25 -21.04 -0.32
C LEU A 9 22.71 -21.06 -0.35
N TRP A 10 22.11 -22.25 -0.27
CA TRP A 10 20.65 -22.40 -0.26
C TRP A 10 20.01 -21.93 1.04
N THR A 11 20.70 -22.07 2.19
CA THR A 11 20.20 -21.56 3.48
C THR A 11 20.20 -20.03 3.52
N THR A 12 21.24 -19.40 2.99
CA THR A 12 21.29 -17.93 2.93
C THR A 12 20.22 -17.39 1.98
N ALA A 13 20.03 -18.04 0.83
CA ALA A 13 18.95 -17.71 -0.10
C ALA A 13 17.57 -17.86 0.56
N ALA A 14 17.31 -18.96 1.28
CA ALA A 14 16.04 -19.20 1.96
C ALA A 14 15.74 -18.15 3.05
N VAL A 15 16.76 -17.74 3.83
CA VAL A 15 16.63 -16.69 4.84
C VAL A 15 16.31 -15.34 4.21
N LEU A 16 16.98 -14.99 3.09
CA LEU A 16 16.71 -13.75 2.38
C LEU A 16 15.29 -13.70 1.81
N VAL A 17 14.81 -14.82 1.25
CA VAL A 17 13.42 -14.93 0.74
C VAL A 17 12.41 -14.80 1.88
N ALA A 18 12.63 -15.48 3.00
CA ALA A 18 11.74 -15.40 4.16
C ALA A 18 11.71 -13.98 4.77
N ALA A 19 12.86 -13.31 4.85
CA ALA A 19 12.94 -11.93 5.32
C ALA A 19 12.22 -10.96 4.37
N ALA A 20 12.39 -11.12 3.06
CA ALA A 20 11.68 -10.31 2.06
C ALA A 20 10.15 -10.54 2.13
N ALA A 21 9.71 -11.79 2.29
CA ALA A 21 8.29 -12.11 2.45
C ALA A 21 7.69 -11.50 3.73
N ALA A 22 8.44 -11.51 4.83
CA ALA A 22 8.01 -10.88 6.09
C ALA A 22 7.90 -9.35 5.97
N VAL A 23 8.80 -8.70 5.22
CA VAL A 23 8.73 -7.25 4.93
C VAL A 23 7.52 -6.91 4.07
N VAL A 24 7.22 -7.75 3.05
CA VAL A 24 6.02 -7.58 2.21
C VAL A 24 4.75 -7.80 3.01
N ALA A 25 4.70 -8.82 3.89
CA ALA A 25 3.54 -9.13 4.71
C ALA A 25 3.33 -8.13 5.87
N GLY A 26 4.40 -7.52 6.38
CA GLY A 26 4.37 -6.51 7.44
C GLY A 26 3.99 -5.11 6.96
N GLY A 27 3.84 -4.90 5.65
CA GLY A 27 3.42 -3.66 5.04
C GLY A 27 1.95 -3.32 5.34
N ALA A 28 1.74 -2.71 6.50
CA ALA A 28 0.60 -1.88 6.87
C ALA A 28 -0.80 -2.43 6.53
N ALA A 29 -1.36 -3.20 7.46
CA ALA A 29 -2.80 -3.12 7.71
C ALA A 29 -3.11 -1.72 8.27
N ALA A 30 -3.14 -0.71 7.38
CA ALA A 30 -3.89 0.50 7.67
C ALA A 30 -5.35 0.05 7.70
N GLU A 31 -6.00 0.22 8.85
CA GLU A 31 -7.45 0.07 8.99
C GLU A 31 -8.12 0.68 7.75
N ALA A 32 -8.73 -0.16 6.92
CA ALA A 32 -9.42 0.24 5.70
C ALA A 32 -10.75 0.91 6.07
N GLY A 33 -10.66 2.02 6.79
CA GLY A 33 -11.75 2.96 6.96
C GLY A 33 -11.90 3.81 5.70
N PRO A 34 -13.10 4.34 5.41
CA PRO A 34 -13.33 5.20 4.26
C PRO A 34 -12.32 6.34 4.22
N GLN A 35 -11.57 6.46 3.13
CA GLN A 35 -10.61 7.56 2.98
C GLN A 35 -11.37 8.87 2.77
N ARG A 36 -11.13 9.84 3.66
CA ARG A 36 -11.75 11.17 3.58
C ARG A 36 -10.89 12.07 2.70
N ILE A 37 -11.43 12.46 1.56
CA ILE A 37 -10.74 13.31 0.58
C ILE A 37 -11.36 14.70 0.65
N LEU A 38 -10.58 15.71 1.03
CA LEU A 38 -10.95 17.12 0.92
C LEU A 38 -10.59 17.57 -0.49
N LEU A 39 -11.61 17.88 -1.30
CA LEU A 39 -11.44 18.27 -2.69
C LEU A 39 -11.64 19.78 -2.83
N ASP A 40 -10.55 20.51 -2.99
CA ASP A 40 -10.52 21.95 -3.27
C ASP A 40 -10.21 22.13 -4.77
N THR A 41 -11.25 22.29 -5.59
CA THR A 41 -11.14 22.49 -7.05
C THR A 41 -11.65 23.89 -7.40
N ASP A 42 -11.05 24.54 -8.38
CA ASP A 42 -11.46 25.85 -8.92
C ASP A 42 -12.78 25.81 -9.71
N MET A 43 -13.38 24.62 -9.89
CA MET A 43 -14.72 24.38 -10.46
C MET A 43 -14.79 24.57 -11.98
N ASP A 44 -13.75 24.15 -12.70
CA ASP A 44 -13.78 24.12 -14.16
C ASP A 44 -14.48 22.86 -14.71
N THR A 45 -14.69 22.81 -16.03
CA THR A 45 -15.45 21.72 -16.68
C THR A 45 -14.80 20.35 -16.44
N ASP A 46 -13.48 20.30 -16.42
CA ASP A 46 -12.73 19.06 -16.18
C ASP A 46 -12.84 18.59 -14.73
N ASP A 47 -12.96 19.49 -13.74
CA ASP A 47 -13.20 19.12 -12.33
C ASP A 47 -14.60 18.59 -12.10
N LEU A 48 -15.58 19.08 -12.85
CA LEU A 48 -16.95 18.55 -12.85
C LEU A 48 -16.95 17.08 -13.31
N LEU A 49 -16.18 16.76 -14.34
CA LEU A 49 -16.00 15.38 -14.80
C LEU A 49 -15.22 14.54 -13.78
N ALA A 50 -14.19 15.11 -13.15
CA ALA A 50 -13.43 14.45 -12.09
C ALA A 50 -14.29 14.14 -10.86
N LEU A 51 -15.15 15.06 -10.42
CA LEU A 51 -16.06 14.85 -9.30
C LEU A 51 -17.11 13.78 -9.64
N LEU A 52 -17.67 13.78 -10.85
CA LEU A 52 -18.55 12.71 -11.31
C LEU A 52 -17.84 11.35 -11.36
N TYR A 53 -16.55 11.35 -11.73
CA TYR A 53 -15.71 10.15 -11.70
C TYR A 53 -15.50 9.65 -10.27
N LEU A 54 -15.15 10.52 -9.32
CA LEU A 54 -15.03 10.13 -7.91
C LEU A 54 -16.38 9.68 -7.33
N LEU A 55 -17.49 10.35 -7.63
CA LEU A 55 -18.84 9.94 -7.16
C LEU A 55 -19.30 8.61 -7.76
N LYS A 56 -18.79 8.24 -8.93
CA LYS A 56 -19.06 6.94 -9.56
C LYS A 56 -18.36 5.78 -8.85
N GLN A 57 -17.26 6.03 -8.13
CA GLN A 57 -16.54 4.98 -7.42
C GLN A 57 -17.28 4.54 -6.14
N ASN A 58 -16.89 3.40 -5.58
CA ASN A 58 -17.59 2.78 -4.46
C ASN A 58 -17.45 3.60 -3.16
N ARG A 59 -18.57 4.15 -2.65
CA ARG A 59 -18.62 4.95 -1.40
C ARG A 59 -18.22 4.18 -0.14
N SER A 60 -18.05 2.86 -0.22
CA SER A 60 -17.49 2.06 0.87
C SER A 60 -15.99 2.23 1.05
N GLU A 61 -15.28 2.71 0.02
CA GLU A 61 -13.81 2.86 0.01
C GLU A 61 -13.34 4.30 0.31
N PHE A 62 -14.17 5.30 0.01
CA PHE A 62 -13.85 6.71 0.24
C PHE A 62 -15.12 7.54 0.48
N ASP A 63 -14.98 8.57 1.32
CA ASP A 63 -16.04 9.51 1.66
C ASP A 63 -15.62 10.92 1.19
N LEU A 64 -16.37 11.47 0.23
CA LEU A 64 -16.25 12.88 -0.16
C LEU A 64 -17.13 13.71 0.77
N LYS A 65 -16.52 14.73 1.40
CA LYS A 65 -17.17 15.59 2.39
C LYS A 65 -16.95 17.07 2.06
#